data_AF-A0A3L7Q5A4-F1
#
_entry.id   AF-A0A3L7Q5A4-F1
#
_cell.length_a   1.000
_cell.length_b   1.000
_cell.length_c   1.000
_cell.angle_alpha   90.00
_cell.angle_beta   90.00
_cell.angle_gamma   90.00
#
_symmetry.space_group_name_H-M   'P 1'
#
loop_
_entity.id
_entity.type
_entity.pdbx_description
1 polymer ?
#
loop_
_entity_poly.entity_id
_entity_poly.type
_entity_poly.pdbx_seq_one_letter_code
_entity_poly.pdbx_strand_id
1 'polypeptide(L)'
;MKSDSLCLRFLSQLIRWGWAAPSTLLGLSVGLVGCCCGGSVRRVGPTLEFWGALVTGLLRSRWIRARGMTLGHVILGVTAADLDQVRHHEWVHVRQYERWGPFFLPAYLGASAYLWITGQHPYLDNPFEREAFAADALRQKNGPPDSVP
;
A
#
# COMPACT_ATOMS: atom_id res chain seq x y z
N MET A 1 -21.86 -27.58 3.62
CA MET A 1 -22.25 -26.15 3.63
C MET A 1 -21.26 -25.22 4.34
N LYS A 2 -20.88 -25.39 5.62
CA LYS A 2 -19.85 -24.50 6.25
C LYS A 2 -18.43 -24.72 5.69
N SER A 3 -18.03 -25.97 5.45
CA SER A 3 -16.71 -26.34 4.90
C SER A 3 -16.46 -25.75 3.51
N ASP A 4 -17.48 -25.80 2.64
CA ASP A 4 -17.40 -25.31 1.26
C ASP A 4 -17.18 -23.79 1.21
N SER A 5 -17.83 -23.05 2.10
CA SER A 5 -17.68 -21.60 2.21
C SER A 5 -16.29 -21.17 2.73
N LEU A 6 -15.65 -21.99 3.57
CA LEU A 6 -14.29 -21.74 4.03
C LEU A 6 -13.29 -22.01 2.89
N CYS A 7 -13.43 -23.14 2.20
CA CYS A 7 -12.57 -23.51 1.08
C CYS A 7 -12.58 -22.45 -0.04
N LEU A 8 -13.76 -21.97 -0.43
CA LEU A 8 -13.90 -20.91 -1.44
C LEU A 8 -13.26 -19.59 -0.99
N ARG A 9 -13.39 -19.22 0.30
CA ARG A 9 -12.72 -18.03 0.86
C ARG A 9 -11.20 -18.19 0.84
N PHE A 10 -10.68 -19.33 1.25
CA PHE A 10 -9.24 -19.63 1.21
C PHE A 10 -8.69 -19.57 -0.22
N LEU A 11 -9.36 -20.22 -1.17
CA LEU A 11 -8.94 -20.20 -2.57
C LEU A 11 -8.95 -18.78 -3.15
N SER A 12 -9.99 -17.99 -2.84
CA SER A 12 -10.05 -16.59 -3.27
C SER A 12 -8.92 -15.73 -2.69
N GLN A 13 -8.47 -16.02 -1.47
CA GLN A 13 -7.36 -15.32 -0.85
C GLN A 13 -6.03 -15.69 -1.49
N LEU A 14 -5.81 -16.99 -1.77
CA LEU A 14 -4.62 -17.46 -2.46
C LEU A 14 -4.50 -16.87 -3.87
N ILE A 15 -5.61 -16.77 -4.59
CA ILE A 15 -5.63 -16.12 -5.91
C ILE A 15 -5.24 -14.65 -5.79
N ARG A 16 -5.85 -13.89 -4.86
CA ARG A 16 -5.48 -12.48 -4.63
C ARG A 16 -4.01 -12.30 -4.25
N TRP A 17 -3.46 -13.21 -3.43
CA TRP A 17 -2.06 -13.18 -3.06
C TRP A 17 -1.13 -13.50 -4.22
N GLY A 18 -1.42 -14.55 -4.99
CA GLY A 18 -0.69 -14.88 -6.20
C GLY A 18 -0.77 -13.75 -7.24
N TRP A 19 -1.92 -13.10 -7.34
CA TRP A 19 -2.17 -11.99 -8.26
C TRP A 19 -1.36 -10.74 -7.88
N ALA A 20 -1.24 -10.43 -6.59
CA ALA A 20 -0.40 -9.34 -6.09
C ALA A 20 1.09 -9.74 -5.88
N ALA A 21 1.45 -11.00 -6.11
CA ALA A 21 2.77 -11.53 -5.77
C ALA A 21 3.93 -10.81 -6.48
N PRO A 22 3.87 -10.47 -7.78
CA PRO A 22 4.98 -9.81 -8.46
C PRO A 22 5.38 -8.49 -7.78
N SER A 23 4.41 -7.65 -7.45
CA SER A 23 4.66 -6.38 -6.74
C SER A 23 5.07 -6.62 -5.29
N THR A 24 4.50 -7.63 -4.63
CA THR A 24 4.90 -8.02 -3.26
C THR A 24 6.37 -8.44 -3.21
N LEU A 25 6.85 -9.22 -4.19
CA LEU A 25 8.25 -9.65 -4.29
C LEU A 25 9.19 -8.47 -4.51
N LEU A 26 8.78 -7.50 -5.32
CA LEU A 26 9.56 -6.27 -5.53
C LEU A 26 9.66 -5.46 -4.23
N GLY A 27 8.54 -5.27 -3.53
CA GLY A 27 8.52 -4.61 -2.22
C GLY A 27 9.38 -5.33 -1.18
N LEU A 28 9.30 -6.67 -1.12
CA LEU A 28 10.13 -7.50 -0.24
C LEU A 28 11.61 -7.33 -0.56
N SER A 29 11.98 -7.29 -1.84
CA SER A 29 13.38 -7.12 -2.24
C SER A 29 13.94 -5.78 -1.75
N VAL A 30 13.20 -4.69 -1.96
CA VAL A 30 13.58 -3.36 -1.46
C VAL A 30 13.63 -3.32 0.08
N GLY A 31 12.61 -3.86 0.74
CA GLY A 31 12.51 -3.90 2.19
C GLY A 31 13.64 -4.70 2.85
N LEU A 32 13.95 -5.88 2.32
CA LEU A 32 15.01 -6.75 2.84
C LEU A 32 16.39 -6.13 2.65
N VAL A 33 16.66 -5.52 1.49
CA VAL A 33 17.90 -4.75 1.29
C VAL A 33 17.96 -3.60 2.30
N GLY A 34 16.84 -2.92 2.55
CA GLY A 34 16.71 -1.93 3.62
C GLY A 34 17.09 -2.46 4.99
N CYS A 35 16.61 -3.64 5.37
CA CYS A 35 16.98 -4.31 6.63
C CYS A 35 18.47 -4.64 6.70
N CYS A 36 19.08 -5.13 5.62
CA CYS A 36 20.52 -5.35 5.56
C CYS A 36 21.34 -4.07 5.78
N CYS A 37 20.75 -2.90 5.50
CA CYS A 37 21.36 -1.59 5.73
C CYS A 37 20.98 -0.95 7.08
N GLY A 38 20.39 -1.71 8.02
CA GLY A 38 19.98 -1.21 9.34
C GLY A 38 18.53 -0.71 9.42
N GLY A 39 17.71 -1.00 8.41
CA GLY A 39 16.27 -0.79 8.44
C GLY A 39 15.54 -1.79 9.35
N SER A 40 14.26 -1.55 9.58
CA SER A 40 13.40 -2.36 10.42
C SER A 40 12.17 -2.85 9.66
N VAL A 41 11.58 -3.95 10.13
CA VAL A 41 10.37 -4.54 9.58
C VAL A 41 9.42 -4.92 10.70
N ARG A 42 8.11 -4.77 10.46
CA ARG A 42 7.06 -5.32 11.33
C ARG A 42 5.93 -5.89 10.49
N ARG A 43 5.21 -6.86 11.05
CA ARG A 43 3.98 -7.38 10.46
C ARG A 43 2.78 -6.65 11.08
N VAL A 44 1.89 -6.13 10.25
CA VAL A 44 0.62 -5.54 10.69
C VAL A 44 -0.51 -6.10 9.83
N GLY A 45 -1.38 -6.90 10.44
CA GLY A 45 -2.45 -7.60 9.71
C GLY A 45 -1.90 -8.45 8.54
N PRO A 46 -2.37 -8.24 7.29
CA PRO A 46 -1.89 -8.96 6.12
C PRO A 46 -0.61 -8.38 5.50
N THR A 47 -0.07 -7.27 6.01
CA THR A 47 1.05 -6.55 5.39
C THR A 47 2.35 -6.68 6.17
N LEU A 48 3.46 -6.58 5.44
CA LEU A 48 4.80 -6.35 6.01
C LEU A 48 5.18 -4.89 5.80
N GLU A 49 5.42 -4.17 6.88
CA GLU A 49 5.80 -2.76 6.85
C GLU A 49 7.32 -2.64 7.10
N PHE A 50 8.05 -2.01 6.18
CA PHE A 50 9.49 -1.77 6.28
C PHE A 50 9.79 -0.28 6.38
N TRP A 51 10.79 0.11 7.17
CA TRP A 51 11.23 1.51 7.28
C TRP A 51 12.71 1.63 7.65
N GLY A 52 13.26 2.85 7.54
CA GLY A 52 14.66 3.13 7.88
C GLY A 52 15.64 2.85 6.73
N ALA A 53 16.88 3.28 6.94
CA ALA A 53 18.02 3.03 6.03
C ALA A 53 17.70 3.34 4.55
N LEU A 54 17.95 2.39 3.65
CA LEU A 54 17.75 2.55 2.20
C LEU A 54 16.28 2.85 1.85
N VAL A 55 15.32 2.31 2.61
CA VAL A 55 13.88 2.58 2.39
C VAL A 55 13.59 4.06 2.60
N THR A 56 14.10 4.64 3.69
CA THR A 56 13.96 6.08 3.96
C THR A 56 14.62 6.93 2.87
N GLY A 57 15.82 6.54 2.42
CA GLY A 57 16.54 7.24 1.34
C GLY A 57 15.76 7.23 0.02
N LEU A 58 15.18 6.09 -0.34
CA LEU A 58 14.35 5.92 -1.54
C LEU A 58 13.11 6.83 -1.49
N LEU A 59 12.35 6.77 -0.39
CA LEU A 59 11.10 7.52 -0.24
C LEU A 59 11.31 9.03 -0.16
N ARG A 60 12.45 9.48 0.40
CA ARG A 60 12.84 10.90 0.43
C ARG A 60 13.52 11.38 -0.85
N SER A 61 13.78 10.49 -1.81
CA SER A 61 14.41 10.88 -3.07
C SER A 61 13.54 11.90 -3.83
N ARG A 62 14.19 12.73 -4.67
CA ARG A 62 13.50 13.75 -5.47
C ARG A 62 12.44 13.21 -6.43
N TRP A 63 12.47 11.91 -6.72
CA TRP A 63 11.55 11.25 -7.64
C TRP A 63 10.27 10.78 -6.97
N ILE A 64 10.35 10.33 -5.70
CA ILE A 64 9.22 9.70 -5.00
C ILE A 64 8.56 10.68 -4.02
N ARG A 65 9.34 11.30 -3.13
CA ARG A 65 8.86 12.27 -2.13
C ARG A 65 7.58 11.85 -1.39
N ALA A 66 7.53 10.61 -0.89
CA ALA A 66 6.38 10.04 -0.22
C ALA A 66 6.70 9.65 1.25
N ARG A 67 5.67 9.59 2.10
CA ARG A 67 5.80 9.12 3.50
C ARG A 67 5.63 7.60 3.61
N GLY A 68 4.81 7.04 2.73
CA GLY A 68 4.59 5.61 2.54
C GLY A 68 4.51 5.26 1.06
N MET A 69 4.70 3.98 0.74
CA MET A 69 4.45 3.42 -0.58
C MET A 69 4.10 1.95 -0.46
N THR A 70 2.97 1.55 -1.04
CA THR A 70 2.56 0.15 -1.11
C THR A 70 3.07 -0.53 -2.38
N LEU A 71 3.53 -1.76 -2.21
CA LEU A 71 3.93 -2.68 -3.28
C LEU A 71 3.35 -4.06 -2.97
N GLY A 72 2.16 -4.36 -3.50
CA GLY A 72 1.43 -5.58 -3.17
C GLY A 72 1.07 -5.62 -1.68
N HIS A 73 1.61 -6.61 -0.95
CA HIS A 73 1.41 -6.75 0.50
C HIS A 73 2.55 -6.15 1.35
N VAL A 74 3.49 -5.43 0.72
CA VAL A 74 4.57 -4.73 1.40
C VAL A 74 4.28 -3.23 1.43
N ILE A 75 4.45 -2.60 2.58
CA ILE A 75 4.37 -1.15 2.73
C ILE A 75 5.75 -0.65 3.14
N LEU A 76 6.30 0.27 2.36
CA LEU A 76 7.54 0.96 2.65
C LEU A 76 7.20 2.28 3.32
N GLY A 77 7.94 2.67 4.37
CA GLY A 77 7.74 3.94 5.06
C GLY A 77 9.03 4.63 5.47
N VAL A 78 8.95 5.94 5.68
CA VAL A 78 10.11 6.74 6.11
C VAL A 78 10.48 6.45 7.56
N THR A 79 9.49 6.35 8.44
CA THR A 79 9.60 5.93 9.85
C THR A 79 8.42 5.04 10.25
N ALA A 80 8.52 4.37 11.41
CA ALA A 80 7.39 3.65 12.00
C ALA A 80 6.17 4.56 12.25
N ALA A 81 6.40 5.81 12.68
CA ALA A 81 5.34 6.77 12.92
C ALA A 81 4.68 7.27 11.63
N ASP A 82 5.44 7.39 10.53
CA ASP A 82 4.89 7.68 9.21
C ASP A 82 3.98 6.54 8.77
N LEU A 83 4.42 5.28 8.91
CA LEU A 83 3.63 4.09 8.61
C LEU A 83 2.32 4.04 9.42
N ASP A 84 2.37 4.40 10.70
CA ASP A 84 1.16 4.45 11.54
C ASP A 84 0.14 5.47 11.02
N GLN A 85 0.62 6.62 10.50
CA GLN A 85 -0.25 7.67 9.97
C GLN A 85 -0.86 7.33 8.61
N VAL A 86 -0.09 6.69 7.72
CA VAL A 86 -0.54 6.39 6.35
C VAL A 86 -1.16 5.00 6.22
N ARG A 87 -1.16 4.16 7.27
CA ARG A 87 -1.57 2.75 7.17
C ARG A 87 -2.91 2.53 6.48
N HIS A 88 -3.92 3.31 6.83
CA HIS A 88 -5.27 3.14 6.28
C HIS A 88 -5.31 3.46 4.79
N HIS A 89 -4.67 4.55 4.39
CA HIS A 89 -4.39 4.89 3.00
C HIS A 89 -3.71 3.75 2.25
N GLU A 90 -2.58 3.26 2.77
CA GLU A 90 -1.77 2.22 2.12
C GLU A 90 -2.53 0.88 2.01
N TRP A 91 -3.38 0.54 2.99
CA TRP A 91 -4.25 -0.64 2.89
C TRP A 91 -5.28 -0.56 1.77
N VAL A 92 -5.67 0.63 1.31
CA VAL A 92 -6.47 0.76 0.08
C VAL A 92 -5.64 0.34 -1.12
N HIS A 93 -4.38 0.77 -1.22
CA HIS A 93 -3.49 0.32 -2.29
C HIS A 93 -3.22 -1.18 -2.25
N VAL A 94 -3.12 -1.80 -1.07
CA VAL A 94 -3.02 -3.27 -0.95
C VAL A 94 -4.24 -3.94 -1.60
N ARG A 95 -5.44 -3.45 -1.32
CA ARG A 95 -6.68 -3.97 -1.92
C ARG A 95 -6.76 -3.69 -3.41
N GLN A 96 -6.22 -2.57 -3.89
CA GLN A 96 -6.11 -2.27 -5.30
C GLN A 96 -5.14 -3.24 -5.98
N TYR A 97 -4.00 -3.57 -5.38
CA TYR A 97 -3.12 -4.64 -5.86
C TYR A 97 -3.80 -6.01 -5.84
N GLU A 98 -4.59 -6.35 -4.83
CA GLU A 98 -5.36 -7.59 -4.83
C GLU A 98 -6.42 -7.64 -5.94
N ARG A 99 -6.94 -6.49 -6.39
CA ARG A 99 -7.94 -6.38 -7.47
C ARG A 99 -7.31 -6.38 -8.86
N TRP A 100 -6.24 -5.61 -9.05
CA TRP A 100 -5.63 -5.31 -10.35
C TRP A 100 -4.34 -6.09 -10.60
N GLY A 101 -3.68 -6.58 -9.55
CA GLY A 101 -2.45 -7.36 -9.64
C GLY A 101 -1.35 -6.59 -10.37
N PRO A 102 -0.67 -7.20 -11.36
CA PRO A 102 0.38 -6.53 -12.13
C PRO A 102 -0.11 -5.32 -12.93
N PHE A 103 -1.40 -5.23 -13.22
CA PHE A 103 -1.98 -4.12 -14.00
C PHE A 103 -2.24 -2.87 -13.16
N PHE A 104 -2.09 -2.93 -11.83
CA PHE A 104 -2.34 -1.77 -10.97
C PHE A 104 -1.43 -0.59 -11.32
N LEU A 105 -0.11 -0.81 -11.43
CA LEU A 105 0.84 0.27 -11.73
C LEU A 105 0.60 0.89 -13.13
N PRO A 106 0.43 0.10 -14.22
CA PRO A 106 0.02 0.66 -15.50
C PRO A 106 -1.29 1.45 -15.45
N ALA A 107 -2.31 0.96 -14.75
CA ALA A 107 -3.59 1.65 -14.62
C ALA A 107 -3.45 2.97 -13.85
N TYR A 108 -2.70 2.97 -12.75
CA TYR A 108 -2.41 4.16 -11.95
C TYR A 108 -1.69 5.22 -12.78
N LEU A 109 -0.61 4.85 -13.46
CA LEU A 109 0.17 5.76 -14.29
C LEU A 109 -0.62 6.26 -15.51
N GLY A 110 -1.43 5.40 -16.13
CA GLY A 110 -2.32 5.77 -17.21
C GLY A 110 -3.35 6.81 -16.80
N ALA A 111 -3.96 6.64 -15.61
CA ALA A 111 -4.88 7.62 -15.04
C ALA A 111 -4.18 8.95 -14.74
N SER A 112 -3.00 8.92 -14.11
CA SER A 112 -2.20 10.12 -13.86
C SER A 112 -1.81 10.84 -15.16
N ALA A 113 -1.40 10.11 -16.20
CA ALA A 113 -1.03 10.69 -17.49
C ALA A 113 -2.24 11.34 -18.19
N TYR A 114 -3.40 10.67 -18.18
CA TYR A 114 -4.63 11.24 -18.72
C TYR A 114 -5.04 12.53 -18.00
N LEU A 115 -4.98 12.54 -16.67
CA LEU A 115 -5.27 13.73 -15.86
C LEU A 115 -4.29 14.86 -16.18
N TRP A 116 -3.00 14.56 -16.28
CA TRP A 116 -1.99 15.55 -16.63
C TRP A 116 -2.24 16.19 -18.02
N ILE A 117 -2.53 15.37 -19.04
CA ILE A 117 -2.80 15.85 -20.41
C ILE A 117 -4.11 16.66 -20.48
N THR A 118 -5.06 16.40 -19.59
CA THR A 118 -6.32 17.15 -19.48
C THR A 118 -6.24 18.36 -18.54
N GLY A 119 -5.05 18.70 -18.03
CA GLY A 119 -4.81 19.87 -17.17
C GLY A 119 -5.24 19.69 -15.70
N GLN A 120 -5.56 18.46 -15.29
CA GLN A 120 -5.89 18.10 -13.91
C GLN A 120 -4.64 17.71 -13.11
N HIS A 121 -4.77 17.60 -11.79
CA HIS A 121 -3.66 17.24 -10.93
C HIS A 121 -3.42 15.71 -10.96
N PRO A 122 -2.28 15.21 -11.50
CA PRO A 122 -2.08 13.79 -11.79
C PRO A 122 -2.08 12.85 -10.57
N TYR A 123 -1.85 13.40 -9.38
CA TYR A 123 -1.88 12.68 -8.10
C TYR A 123 -3.21 12.88 -7.36
N LEU A 124 -3.52 14.11 -6.92
CA LEU A 124 -4.73 14.42 -6.15
C LEU A 124 -6.05 14.03 -6.83
N ASP A 125 -6.14 14.15 -8.16
CA ASP A 125 -7.36 13.81 -8.90
C ASP A 125 -7.38 12.33 -9.34
N ASN A 126 -6.30 11.57 -9.10
CA ASN A 126 -6.23 10.17 -9.48
C ASN A 126 -7.30 9.35 -8.73
N PRO A 127 -8.16 8.58 -9.44
CA PRO A 127 -9.22 7.82 -8.79
C PRO A 127 -8.72 6.83 -7.73
N PHE A 128 -7.52 6.29 -7.89
CA PHE A 128 -6.91 5.38 -6.93
C PHE A 128 -6.51 6.10 -5.63
N GLU A 129 -5.97 7.32 -5.74
CA GLU A 129 -5.65 8.19 -4.60
C GLU A 129 -6.91 8.70 -3.91
N ARG A 130 -7.94 9.08 -4.68
CA ARG A 130 -9.22 9.52 -4.14
C ARG A 130 -9.92 8.43 -3.32
N GLU A 131 -9.84 7.18 -3.75
CA GLU A 131 -10.31 6.03 -2.96
C GLU A 131 -9.55 5.93 -1.63
N ALA A 132 -8.24 6.11 -1.66
CA ALA A 132 -7.38 6.04 -0.48
C ALA A 132 -7.64 7.20 0.51
N PHE A 133 -7.70 8.44 0.02
CA PHE A 133 -8.05 9.61 0.84
C PHE A 133 -9.47 9.54 1.40
N ALA A 134 -10.44 8.97 0.66
CA ALA A 134 -11.78 8.77 1.19
C ALA A 134 -11.79 7.81 2.39
N ALA A 135 -10.95 6.77 2.37
CA ALA A 135 -10.80 5.85 3.51
C ALA A 135 -10.19 6.56 4.74
N ASP A 136 -9.19 7.42 4.53
CA ASP A 136 -8.61 8.24 5.61
C ASP A 136 -9.65 9.19 6.21
N ALA A 137 -10.43 9.87 5.37
CA ALA A 137 -11.47 10.79 5.82
C ALA A 137 -12.56 10.08 6.65
N LEU A 138 -12.98 8.88 6.22
CA LEU A 138 -13.92 8.05 6.99
C LEU A 138 -13.33 7.63 8.33
N ARG A 139 -12.03 7.31 8.39
CA ARG A 139 -11.36 6.96 9.64
C ARG A 139 -11.30 8.14 10.60
N GLN A 140 -10.94 9.33 10.12
CA GLN A 140 -10.89 10.54 10.93
C GLN A 140 -12.27 10.87 11.51
N LYS A 141 -13.34 10.70 10.70
CA LYS A 141 -14.72 10.92 11.15
C LYS A 141 -15.17 9.93 12.23
N ASN A 142 -14.73 8.67 12.14
CA ASN A 142 -15.15 7.61 13.06
C ASN A 142 -14.30 7.53 14.34
N GLY A 143 -13.22 8.32 14.44
CA GLY A 143 -12.24 8.23 15.52
C GLY A 143 -11.42 6.91 15.50
N PRO A 144 -10.31 6.84 16.25
CA PRO A 144 -9.70 5.54 16.54
C PRO A 144 -10.69 4.68 17.36
N PRO A 145 -10.84 3.38 17.06
CA PRO A 145 -11.58 2.46 17.91
C PRO A 145 -10.78 2.39 19.20
N ASP A 146 -11.40 2.89 20.26
CA ASP A 146 -10.97 2.75 21.65
C ASP A 146 -9.66 3.47 22.02
N SER A 147 -9.71 4.80 22.10
CA SER A 147 -9.13 5.46 23.27
C SER A 147 -10.07 5.19 24.46
N VAL A 148 -9.93 4.00 25.06
CA VAL A 148 -10.54 3.72 26.37
C VAL A 148 -9.88 4.66 27.39
N PRO A 149 -10.63 5.41 28.20
CA PRO A 149 -10.07 6.15 29.34
C PRO A 149 -9.44 5.21 30.38
#